data_AF-A0A090HW85-F1
#
_entry.id   AF-A0A090HW85-F1
#
_cell.length_a   1.000
_cell.length_b   1.000
_cell.length_c   1.000
_cell.angle_alpha   90.00
_cell.angle_beta   90.00
_cell.angle_gamma   90.00
#
_symmetry.space_group_name_H-M   'P 1'
#
loop_
_entity.id
_entity.type
_entity.pdbx_description
1 polymer ?
#
loop_
_entity_poly.entity_id
_entity_poly.type
_entity_poly.pdbx_seq_one_letter_code
_entity_poly.pdbx_strand_id
1 'polypeptide(L)'
;MNKYVRILLSFVVLLVLLPNAANAAIYEASSTDEIKAAIENAQDGDTINIRGLNTPKDFGNAVISVSKNLTIKADMEYEPYNSPYGQKFIMVYEDARLHNVSFEIAEGKTLTLTHVEIKGAETKPAVFGDGNLLVTDRTGIHAKNEQDAVYLPKGSVEITGIQDKKTNRDYSDLQNKVMNEMGETTLRSITFPVVVINGIYGGSSTGESA
;
A
#
# COMPACT_ATOMS: atom_id res chain seq x y z
N MET A 1 -40.34 -49.61 5.09
CA MET A 1 -39.10 -49.12 4.44
C MET A 1 -38.94 -47.63 4.74
N ASN A 2 -37.97 -47.33 5.59
CA ASN A 2 -37.89 -46.11 6.40
C ASN A 2 -37.54 -44.85 5.59
N LYS A 3 -38.48 -43.90 5.55
CA LYS A 3 -38.30 -42.52 5.05
C LYS A 3 -37.19 -41.73 5.76
N TYR A 4 -36.68 -42.26 6.88
CA TYR A 4 -35.64 -41.61 7.69
C TYR A 4 -34.21 -41.83 7.20
N VAL A 5 -33.95 -42.80 6.31
CA VAL A 5 -32.58 -43.06 5.81
C VAL A 5 -32.14 -42.04 4.73
N ARG A 6 -33.08 -41.36 4.06
CA ARG A 6 -32.76 -40.33 3.04
C ARG A 6 -32.46 -38.94 3.61
N ILE A 7 -32.82 -38.67 4.87
CA ILE A 7 -32.62 -37.36 5.50
C ILE A 7 -31.22 -37.26 6.14
N LEU A 8 -30.58 -38.40 6.47
CA LEU A 8 -29.24 -38.39 7.04
C LEU A 8 -28.12 -38.13 6.03
N LEU A 9 -28.36 -38.35 4.73
CA LEU A 9 -27.35 -38.11 3.69
C LEU A 9 -27.33 -36.66 3.17
N SER A 10 -28.35 -35.87 3.48
CA SER A 10 -28.47 -34.47 3.03
C SER A 10 -27.89 -33.45 4.01
N PHE A 11 -27.59 -33.85 5.25
CA PHE A 11 -26.95 -32.97 6.24
C PHE A 11 -25.42 -33.01 6.24
N VAL A 12 -24.80 -34.01 5.60
CA VAL A 12 -23.32 -34.12 5.54
C VAL A 12 -22.72 -33.35 4.34
N VAL A 13 -23.55 -32.92 3.38
CA VAL A 13 -23.09 -32.13 2.23
C VAL A 13 -23.17 -30.61 2.48
N LEU A 14 -23.84 -30.17 3.56
CA LEU A 14 -24.04 -28.76 3.87
C LEU A 14 -23.12 -28.23 4.99
N LEU A 15 -21.89 -28.75 5.08
CA LEU A 15 -20.93 -28.35 6.13
C LEU A 15 -19.51 -28.05 5.61
N VAL A 16 -19.31 -27.88 4.29
CA VAL A 16 -17.99 -27.55 3.71
C VAL A 16 -17.99 -26.28 2.85
N LEU A 17 -18.94 -25.37 3.07
CA LEU A 17 -18.89 -24.02 2.47
C LEU A 17 -19.32 -22.97 3.50
N LEU A 18 -18.81 -23.08 4.73
CA LEU A 18 -18.59 -21.83 5.46
C LEU A 18 -17.50 -21.12 4.65
N PRO A 19 -17.74 -19.95 4.03
CA PRO A 19 -16.62 -19.10 3.70
C PRO A 19 -15.93 -18.92 5.04
N ASN A 20 -14.72 -19.48 5.18
CA ASN A 20 -13.80 -18.96 6.16
C ASN A 20 -13.73 -17.48 5.79
N ALA A 21 -14.45 -16.64 6.51
CA ALA A 21 -13.95 -15.32 6.83
C ALA A 21 -12.65 -15.61 7.58
N ALA A 22 -11.61 -15.96 6.82
CA ALA A 22 -10.26 -15.95 7.31
C ALA A 22 -10.14 -14.55 7.91
N ASN A 23 -9.91 -14.49 9.21
CA ASN A 23 -9.59 -13.22 9.84
C ASN A 23 -8.39 -12.69 9.07
N ALA A 24 -8.61 -11.60 8.32
CA ALA A 24 -7.57 -10.96 7.55
C ALA A 24 -6.37 -10.73 8.48
N ALA A 25 -5.25 -11.40 8.16
CA ALA A 25 -4.03 -11.25 8.93
C ALA A 25 -3.36 -9.93 8.56
N ILE A 26 -2.63 -9.35 9.52
CA ILE A 26 -1.75 -8.21 9.27
C ILE A 26 -0.31 -8.71 9.37
N TYR A 27 0.42 -8.62 8.27
CA TYR A 27 1.84 -8.92 8.19
C TYR A 27 2.63 -7.63 8.26
N GLU A 28 3.59 -7.56 9.16
CA GLU A 28 4.53 -6.44 9.26
C GLU A 28 5.78 -6.78 8.44
N ALA A 29 6.18 -5.90 7.52
CA ALA A 29 7.32 -6.12 6.63
C ALA A 29 8.17 -4.86 6.47
N SER A 30 9.49 -4.98 6.66
CA SER A 30 10.43 -3.85 6.66
C SER A 30 11.42 -3.88 5.49
N SER A 31 11.68 -5.07 4.93
CA SER A 31 12.58 -5.29 3.81
C SER A 31 11.86 -5.74 2.53
N THR A 32 12.53 -5.64 1.39
CA THR A 32 12.00 -6.09 0.09
C THR A 32 11.67 -7.56 0.08
N ASP A 33 12.47 -8.39 0.74
CA ASP A 33 12.28 -9.84 0.77
C ASP A 33 11.12 -10.23 1.69
N GLU A 34 10.97 -9.55 2.83
CA GLU A 34 9.79 -9.70 3.69
C GLU A 34 8.51 -9.28 2.97
N ILE A 35 8.53 -8.16 2.22
CA ILE A 35 7.37 -7.71 1.44
C ILE A 35 7.01 -8.75 0.38
N LYS A 36 7.99 -9.24 -0.41
CA LYS A 36 7.76 -10.28 -1.42
C LYS A 36 7.17 -11.54 -0.79
N ALA A 37 7.80 -12.03 0.28
CA ALA A 37 7.35 -13.23 0.98
C ALA A 37 5.94 -13.05 1.57
N ALA A 38 5.61 -11.87 2.12
CA ALA A 38 4.28 -11.59 2.64
C ALA A 38 3.22 -11.60 1.54
N ILE A 39 3.51 -11.03 0.35
CA ILE A 39 2.61 -11.07 -0.80
C ILE A 39 2.40 -12.49 -1.32
N GLU A 40 3.48 -13.27 -1.43
CA GLU A 40 3.44 -14.66 -1.92
C GLU A 40 2.64 -15.59 -1.00
N ASN A 41 2.75 -15.39 0.32
CA ASN A 41 2.11 -16.25 1.32
C ASN A 41 0.73 -15.75 1.79
N ALA A 42 0.29 -14.58 1.32
CA ALA A 42 -0.98 -13.98 1.71
C ALA A 42 -2.18 -14.88 1.38
N GLN A 43 -3.22 -14.75 2.19
CA GLN A 43 -4.58 -15.22 1.94
C GLN A 43 -5.46 -14.06 1.46
N ASP A 44 -6.61 -14.40 0.89
CA ASP A 44 -7.59 -13.38 0.49
C ASP A 44 -8.07 -12.60 1.74
N GLY A 45 -7.96 -11.27 1.67
CA GLY A 45 -8.30 -10.33 2.74
C GLY A 45 -7.10 -9.79 3.51
N ASP A 46 -5.93 -10.39 3.39
CA ASP A 46 -4.77 -10.04 4.22
C ASP A 46 -4.21 -8.64 3.93
N THR A 47 -3.58 -8.06 4.95
CA THR A 47 -2.93 -6.75 4.90
C THR A 47 -1.44 -6.88 5.15
N ILE A 48 -0.65 -6.18 4.35
CA ILE A 48 0.79 -6.07 4.48
C ILE A 48 1.08 -4.63 4.88
N ASN A 49 1.53 -4.45 6.11
CA ASN A 49 1.90 -3.17 6.68
C ASN A 49 3.41 -2.97 6.55
N ILE A 50 3.80 -1.99 5.75
CA ILE A 50 5.20 -1.71 5.46
C ILE A 50 5.76 -0.83 6.58
N ARG A 51 6.93 -1.24 7.09
CA ARG A 51 7.68 -0.57 8.15
C ARG A 51 9.02 0.00 7.65
N GLY A 52 9.65 0.82 8.48
CA GLY A 52 10.94 1.43 8.21
C GLY A 52 10.86 2.44 7.07
N LEU A 53 9.90 3.35 7.14
CA LEU A 53 9.53 4.27 6.04
C LEU A 53 10.61 5.32 5.72
N ASN A 54 11.58 5.49 6.61
CA ASN A 54 12.71 6.40 6.44
C ASN A 54 13.58 6.07 5.21
N THR A 55 13.56 4.82 4.75
CA THR A 55 14.40 4.34 3.65
C THR A 55 13.54 3.76 2.51
N PRO A 56 13.70 4.22 1.25
CA PRO A 56 13.09 3.58 0.08
C PRO A 56 13.50 2.11 -0.05
N LYS A 57 12.56 1.26 -0.49
CA LYS A 57 12.79 -0.16 -0.71
C LYS A 57 12.96 -0.41 -2.21
N ASP A 58 14.14 -0.83 -2.64
CA ASP A 58 14.46 -1.07 -4.05
C ASP A 58 14.38 -2.55 -4.40
N PHE A 59 13.46 -2.90 -5.30
CA PHE A 59 13.16 -4.28 -5.66
C PHE A 59 14.00 -4.79 -6.85
N GLY A 60 14.86 -3.97 -7.45
CA GLY A 60 15.76 -4.40 -8.52
C GLY A 60 15.04 -4.80 -9.81
N ASN A 61 14.01 -4.05 -10.21
CA ASN A 61 13.15 -4.32 -11.37
C ASN A 61 12.33 -5.62 -11.25
N ALA A 62 11.90 -5.97 -10.03
CA ALA A 62 11.08 -7.16 -9.80
C ALA A 62 9.64 -6.98 -10.32
N VAL A 63 9.07 -8.08 -10.80
CA VAL A 63 7.63 -8.22 -11.03
C VAL A 63 7.06 -9.11 -9.93
N ILE A 64 6.07 -8.63 -9.20
CA ILE A 64 5.43 -9.34 -8.10
C ILE A 64 4.00 -9.70 -8.52
N SER A 65 3.70 -10.99 -8.57
CA SER A 65 2.35 -11.46 -8.90
C SER A 65 1.43 -11.38 -7.68
N VAL A 66 0.31 -10.67 -7.83
CA VAL A 66 -0.75 -10.52 -6.84
C VAL A 66 -1.90 -11.46 -7.20
N SER A 67 -1.90 -12.64 -6.57
CA SER A 67 -2.89 -13.71 -6.81
C SER A 67 -4.02 -13.75 -5.78
N LYS A 68 -4.06 -12.76 -4.87
CA LYS A 68 -5.02 -12.65 -3.76
C LYS A 68 -5.62 -11.25 -3.72
N ASN A 69 -6.79 -11.16 -3.10
CA ASN A 69 -7.32 -9.88 -2.65
C ASN A 69 -6.50 -9.44 -1.44
N LEU A 70 -5.66 -8.42 -1.55
CA LEU A 70 -4.79 -8.00 -0.46
C LEU A 70 -4.63 -6.48 -0.39
N THR A 71 -4.30 -5.99 0.81
CA THR A 71 -3.98 -4.59 1.06
C THR A 71 -2.50 -4.43 1.32
N ILE A 72 -1.84 -3.48 0.66
CA ILE A 72 -0.51 -3.01 1.03
C ILE A 72 -0.67 -1.60 1.58
N LYS A 73 -0.24 -1.39 2.81
CA LYS A 73 -0.33 -0.10 3.48
C LYS A 73 0.94 0.32 4.19
N ALA A 74 1.01 1.58 4.58
CA ALA A 74 1.95 2.07 5.56
C ALA A 74 1.21 2.83 6.67
N ASP A 75 1.56 2.55 7.92
CA ASP A 75 1.15 3.38 9.05
C ASP A 75 2.24 4.40 9.36
N MET A 76 1.86 5.61 9.78
CA MET A 76 2.80 6.70 10.10
C MET A 76 3.88 6.26 11.10
N GLU A 77 5.13 6.57 10.78
CA GLU A 77 6.30 6.35 11.63
C GLU A 77 6.98 7.68 11.97
N TYR A 78 7.72 7.72 13.08
CA TYR A 78 8.48 8.88 13.48
C TYR A 78 9.79 8.48 14.15
N GLU A 79 10.83 9.29 13.96
CA GLU A 79 12.12 9.11 14.63
C GLU A 79 12.72 10.44 15.11
N PRO A 80 13.42 10.44 16.26
CA PRO A 80 14.14 11.62 16.73
C PRO A 80 15.36 11.89 15.83
N TYR A 81 15.53 13.15 15.44
CA TYR A 81 16.64 13.63 14.64
C TYR A 81 17.39 14.74 15.37
N ASN A 82 18.69 14.54 15.58
CA ASN A 82 19.57 15.57 16.09
C ASN A 82 20.26 16.25 14.91
N SER A 83 19.98 17.53 14.69
CA SER A 83 20.70 18.25 13.65
C SER A 83 22.16 18.46 14.03
N PRO A 84 23.04 18.68 13.04
CA PRO A 84 24.43 19.06 13.28
C PRO A 84 24.60 20.32 14.14
N TYR A 85 23.54 21.13 14.29
CA TYR A 85 23.52 22.36 15.07
C TYR A 85 22.94 22.19 16.49
N GLY A 86 22.79 20.94 16.97
CA GLY A 86 22.33 20.63 18.33
C GLY A 86 20.82 20.83 18.56
N GLN A 87 20.04 21.00 17.48
CA GLN A 87 18.59 21.11 17.58
C GLN A 87 17.96 19.71 17.47
N LYS A 88 16.97 19.44 18.31
CA LYS A 88 16.19 18.19 18.29
C LYS A 88 14.92 18.37 17.46
N PHE A 89 14.74 17.49 16.50
CA PHE A 89 13.57 17.41 15.64
C PHE A 89 12.94 16.02 15.74
N ILE A 90 11.68 15.92 15.31
CA ILE A 90 11.08 14.66 14.93
C ILE A 90 10.98 14.66 13.41
N MET A 91 11.45 13.60 12.78
CA MET A 91 11.14 13.31 11.39
C MET A 91 9.91 12.41 11.35
N VAL A 92 8.94 12.77 10.54
CA VAL A 92 7.70 12.01 10.34
C VAL A 92 7.69 11.41 8.95
N TYR A 93 7.38 10.12 8.86
CA TYR A 93 7.26 9.36 7.63
C TYR A 93 5.85 8.81 7.52
N GLU A 94 5.23 9.02 6.37
CA GLU A 94 3.81 8.70 6.18
C GLU A 94 3.55 7.70 5.07
N ASP A 95 4.46 7.59 4.09
CA ASP A 95 4.30 6.67 2.97
C ASP A 95 5.46 5.70 2.86
N ALA A 96 5.15 4.46 2.48
CA ALA A 96 6.15 3.51 2.03
C ALA A 96 6.57 3.81 0.60
N ARG A 97 7.87 3.97 0.37
CA ARG A 97 8.44 4.21 -0.97
C ARG A 97 9.00 2.91 -1.54
N LEU A 98 8.38 2.39 -2.60
CA LEU A 98 8.77 1.18 -3.30
C LEU A 98 9.31 1.54 -4.68
N HIS A 99 10.56 1.20 -4.95
CA HIS A 99 11.25 1.54 -6.19
C HIS A 99 11.53 0.30 -7.03
N ASN A 100 11.50 0.49 -8.35
CA ASN A 100 11.83 -0.52 -9.36
C ASN A 100 11.04 -1.82 -9.14
N VAL A 101 9.73 -1.68 -8.93
CA VAL A 101 8.81 -2.81 -8.73
C VAL A 101 7.59 -2.64 -9.60
N SER A 102 7.09 -3.74 -10.13
CA SER A 102 5.80 -3.81 -10.81
C SER A 102 4.91 -4.86 -10.17
N PHE A 103 3.63 -4.57 -10.01
CA PHE A 103 2.64 -5.50 -9.49
C PHE A 103 1.75 -6.02 -10.61
N GLU A 104 1.73 -7.34 -10.79
CA GLU A 104 0.87 -8.03 -11.76
C GLU A 104 -0.36 -8.61 -11.05
N ILE A 105 -1.53 -8.01 -11.24
CA ILE A 105 -2.76 -8.41 -10.58
C ILE A 105 -3.50 -9.45 -11.42
N ALA A 106 -3.72 -10.63 -10.83
CA ALA A 106 -4.43 -11.72 -11.49
C ALA A 106 -5.92 -11.39 -11.71
N GLU A 107 -6.53 -12.01 -12.73
CA GLU A 107 -7.95 -11.85 -13.04
C GLU A 107 -8.85 -12.13 -11.83
N GLY A 108 -9.81 -11.23 -11.59
CA GLY A 108 -10.75 -11.33 -10.46
C GLY A 108 -10.14 -11.04 -9.08
N LYS A 109 -8.87 -10.65 -9.01
CA LYS A 109 -8.19 -10.25 -7.77
C LYS A 109 -8.07 -8.73 -7.66
N THR A 110 -7.96 -8.25 -6.43
CA THR A 110 -7.89 -6.81 -6.12
C THR A 110 -6.68 -6.50 -5.26
N LEU A 111 -5.83 -5.59 -5.75
CA LEU A 111 -4.78 -4.96 -4.94
C LEU A 111 -5.30 -3.65 -4.36
N THR A 112 -5.28 -3.52 -3.04
CA THR A 112 -5.58 -2.25 -2.36
C THR A 112 -4.29 -1.58 -1.91
N LEU A 113 -4.14 -0.28 -2.19
CA LEU A 113 -2.98 0.51 -1.79
C LEU A 113 -3.42 1.68 -0.90
N THR A 114 -2.70 1.88 0.21
CA THR A 114 -2.94 2.98 1.16
C THR A 114 -1.60 3.51 1.67
N HIS A 115 -1.27 4.80 1.54
CA HIS A 115 0.01 5.33 2.04
C HIS A 115 1.25 4.65 1.39
N VAL A 116 1.19 4.40 0.08
CA VAL A 116 2.28 3.79 -0.68
C VAL A 116 2.63 4.63 -1.91
N GLU A 117 3.91 4.90 -2.12
CA GLU A 117 4.46 5.48 -3.35
C GLU A 117 5.23 4.39 -4.11
N ILE A 118 4.79 4.08 -5.34
CA ILE A 118 5.41 3.08 -6.21
C ILE A 118 6.08 3.80 -7.38
N LYS A 119 7.35 3.49 -7.60
CA LYS A 119 8.06 3.78 -8.86
C LYS A 119 8.26 2.47 -9.62
N GLY A 120 7.63 2.37 -10.79
CA GLY A 120 7.56 1.17 -11.61
C GLY A 120 8.92 0.59 -11.98
N ALA A 121 8.92 -0.70 -12.33
CA ALA A 121 10.08 -1.32 -12.98
C ALA A 121 10.29 -0.73 -14.38
N GLU A 122 11.50 -0.91 -14.93
CA GLU A 122 11.89 -0.29 -16.21
C GLU A 122 11.17 -0.85 -17.45
N THR A 123 10.68 -2.08 -17.37
CA THR A 123 10.21 -2.84 -18.55
C THR A 123 8.73 -3.16 -18.50
N LYS A 124 8.03 -2.73 -17.46
CA LYS A 124 6.62 -3.01 -17.20
C LYS A 124 5.95 -1.82 -16.53
N PRO A 125 4.63 -1.65 -16.72
CA PRO A 125 3.88 -0.70 -15.92
C PRO A 125 4.03 -0.96 -14.42
N ALA A 126 3.92 0.08 -13.58
CA ALA A 126 4.06 -0.08 -12.13
C ALA A 126 2.96 -0.98 -11.54
N VAL A 127 1.76 -0.92 -12.10
CA VAL A 127 0.67 -1.87 -11.83
C VAL A 127 0.08 -2.35 -13.15
N PHE A 128 -0.07 -3.65 -13.34
CA PHE A 128 -0.67 -4.21 -14.56
C PHE A 128 -1.38 -5.55 -14.32
N GLY A 129 -2.04 -6.08 -15.35
CA GLY A 129 -2.70 -7.40 -15.31
C GLY A 129 -4.20 -7.32 -15.60
N ASP A 130 -4.93 -8.38 -15.27
CA ASP A 130 -6.37 -8.50 -15.56
C ASP A 130 -7.24 -8.27 -14.31
N GLY A 131 -6.63 -7.99 -13.15
CA GLY A 131 -7.33 -7.70 -11.90
C GLY A 131 -7.64 -6.23 -11.65
N ASN A 132 -8.09 -5.90 -10.44
CA ASN A 132 -8.52 -4.56 -10.05
C ASN A 132 -7.52 -3.88 -9.12
N LEU A 133 -7.45 -2.56 -9.20
CA LEU A 133 -6.68 -1.72 -8.30
C LEU A 133 -7.62 -0.80 -7.52
N LEU A 134 -7.56 -0.86 -6.19
CA LEU A 134 -8.21 0.09 -5.30
C LEU A 134 -7.16 0.98 -4.65
N VAL A 135 -7.26 2.28 -4.87
CA VAL A 135 -6.39 3.28 -4.24
C VAL A 135 -7.16 4.02 -3.17
N THR A 136 -6.60 4.03 -1.97
CA THR A 136 -7.14 4.74 -0.80
C THR A 136 -6.11 5.72 -0.26
N ASP A 137 -6.59 6.85 0.27
CA ASP A 137 -5.75 7.88 0.89
C ASP A 137 -4.58 8.35 -0.01
N ARG A 138 -3.41 8.65 0.59
CA ARG A 138 -2.24 9.20 -0.09
C ARG A 138 -1.43 8.08 -0.73
N THR A 139 -1.69 7.79 -1.99
CA THR A 139 -0.92 6.79 -2.77
C THR A 139 -0.43 7.40 -4.07
N GLY A 140 0.84 7.16 -4.41
CA GLY A 140 1.47 7.61 -5.65
C GLY A 140 1.88 6.43 -6.50
N ILE A 141 1.58 6.45 -7.80
CA ILE A 141 2.01 5.40 -8.74
C ILE A 141 2.68 6.10 -9.92
N HIS A 142 3.97 5.84 -10.09
CA HIS A 142 4.82 6.51 -11.06
C HIS A 142 5.33 5.52 -12.10
N ALA A 143 5.10 5.86 -13.35
CA ALA A 143 5.69 5.21 -14.51
C ALA A 143 7.23 5.34 -14.54
N LYS A 144 7.88 4.44 -15.27
CA LYS A 144 9.30 4.51 -15.61
C LYS A 144 9.47 4.17 -17.10
N ASN A 145 10.44 4.78 -17.78
CA ASN A 145 10.82 4.47 -19.17
C ASN A 145 9.64 4.32 -20.15
N GLU A 146 8.79 5.34 -20.23
CA GLU A 146 7.64 5.40 -21.16
C GLU A 146 6.58 4.31 -20.95
N GLN A 147 6.70 3.50 -19.88
CA GLN A 147 5.64 2.56 -19.51
C GLN A 147 4.46 3.31 -18.90
N ASP A 148 3.27 2.71 -18.95
CA ASP A 148 2.12 3.21 -18.22
C ASP A 148 2.35 3.12 -16.70
N ALA A 149 1.74 4.02 -15.92
CA ALA A 149 1.72 3.85 -14.47
C ALA A 149 0.82 2.66 -14.07
N VAL A 150 -0.32 2.52 -14.75
CA VAL A 150 -1.31 1.47 -14.53
C VAL A 150 -1.82 0.95 -15.89
N TYR A 151 -1.80 -0.36 -16.11
CA TYR A 151 -2.34 -1.01 -17.32
C TYR A 151 -3.22 -2.23 -16.97
N LEU A 152 -4.54 -2.04 -16.92
CA LEU A 152 -5.51 -3.06 -16.53
C LEU A 152 -6.59 -3.24 -17.61
N PRO A 153 -6.31 -3.95 -18.72
CA PRO A 153 -7.21 -4.02 -19.89
C PRO A 153 -8.58 -4.66 -19.60
N LYS A 154 -8.67 -5.56 -18.61
CA LYS A 154 -9.94 -6.17 -18.17
C LYS A 154 -10.37 -5.76 -16.78
N GLY A 155 -9.50 -5.07 -16.07
CA GLY A 155 -9.69 -4.67 -14.68
C GLY A 155 -10.34 -3.31 -14.55
N SER A 156 -10.41 -2.85 -13.31
CA SER A 156 -10.85 -1.50 -12.97
C SER A 156 -9.88 -0.82 -12.01
N VAL A 157 -9.86 0.50 -12.06
CA VAL A 157 -9.19 1.34 -11.07
C VAL A 157 -10.27 2.11 -10.32
N GLU A 158 -10.30 1.93 -9.00
CA GLU A 158 -11.15 2.71 -8.12
C GLU A 158 -10.27 3.57 -7.20
N ILE A 159 -10.68 4.81 -6.99
CA ILE A 159 -9.98 5.77 -6.14
C ILE A 159 -10.97 6.29 -5.10
N THR A 160 -10.68 6.06 -3.82
CA THR A 160 -11.54 6.48 -2.71
C THR A 160 -10.72 7.14 -1.61
N GLY A 161 -11.37 7.87 -0.71
CA GLY A 161 -10.70 8.42 0.49
C GLY A 161 -9.66 9.52 0.24
N ILE A 162 -9.46 9.99 -1.00
CA ILE A 162 -8.66 11.19 -1.27
C ILE A 162 -9.43 12.41 -0.76
N GLN A 163 -9.24 12.72 0.52
CA GLN A 163 -9.62 14.02 1.06
C GLN A 163 -8.59 15.04 0.58
N ASP A 164 -9.07 16.14 0.03
CA ASP A 164 -8.28 17.34 -0.28
C ASP A 164 -7.74 17.89 1.06
N LYS A 165 -6.65 17.30 1.55
CA LYS A 165 -6.06 17.67 2.83
C LYS A 165 -5.34 18.98 2.61
N LYS A 166 -6.05 20.07 2.96
CA LYS A 166 -5.46 21.38 3.26
C LYS A 166 -4.13 21.15 3.99
N THR A 167 -3.13 21.92 3.60
CA THR A 167 -1.74 21.94 4.07
C THR A 167 -1.55 22.08 5.60
N ASN A 168 -2.61 22.12 6.40
CA ASN A 168 -2.59 22.08 7.87
C ASN A 168 -3.10 20.72 8.36
N ARG A 169 -2.23 19.72 8.37
CA ARG A 169 -2.49 18.50 9.14
C ARG A 169 -2.29 18.77 10.63
N ASP A 170 -3.27 18.38 11.42
CA ASP A 170 -3.19 18.45 12.88
C ASP A 170 -2.36 17.27 13.40
N TYR A 171 -1.14 17.55 13.83
CA TYR A 171 -0.23 16.59 14.46
C TYR A 171 -0.15 16.81 15.98
N SER A 172 -1.12 17.50 16.58
CA SER A 172 -1.12 17.78 18.02
C SER A 172 -1.04 16.51 18.86
N ASP A 173 -1.71 15.43 18.46
CA ASP A 173 -1.62 14.13 19.13
C ASP A 173 -0.20 13.54 19.07
N LEU A 174 0.47 13.64 17.92
CA LEU A 174 1.86 13.19 17.77
C LEU A 174 2.80 14.07 18.59
N GLN A 175 2.60 15.40 18.58
CA GLN A 175 3.35 16.34 19.42
C GLN A 175 3.24 15.96 20.89
N ASN A 176 2.01 15.74 21.38
CA ASN A 176 1.75 15.36 22.76
C ASN A 176 2.41 14.02 23.12
N LYS A 177 2.32 13.03 22.23
CA LYS A 177 2.95 11.72 22.44
C LYS A 177 4.47 11.82 22.56
N VAL A 178 5.12 12.53 21.64
CA VAL A 178 6.58 12.63 21.67
C VAL A 178 7.08 13.55 22.81
N MET A 179 6.34 14.59 23.16
CA MET A 179 6.66 15.42 24.34
C MET A 179 6.63 14.59 25.63
N ASN A 180 5.69 13.65 25.75
CA ASN A 180 5.62 12.72 26.88
C ASN A 180 6.76 11.68 26.87
N GLU A 181 7.19 11.21 25.69
CA GLU A 181 8.27 10.21 25.55
C GLU A 181 9.68 10.81 25.75
N MET A 182 9.91 12.07 25.34
CA MET A 182 11.23 12.72 25.42
C MET A 182 11.46 13.58 26.66
N GLY A 183 10.44 13.73 27.52
CA GLY A 183 10.42 14.70 28.62
C GLY A 183 10.27 16.14 28.11
N GLU A 184 9.57 17.01 28.85
CA GLU A 184 9.12 18.36 28.46
C GLU A 184 10.19 19.36 27.96
N THR A 185 11.45 18.96 27.87
CA THR A 185 12.56 19.79 27.38
C THR A 185 12.75 19.75 25.85
N THR A 186 12.19 20.78 25.21
CA THR A 186 12.61 21.40 23.94
C THR A 186 12.50 20.57 22.66
N LEU A 187 11.27 20.26 22.26
CA LEU A 187 10.91 20.04 20.86
C LEU A 187 10.67 21.40 20.21
N ARG A 188 11.62 21.90 19.42
CA ARG A 188 11.51 23.25 18.83
C ARG A 188 10.68 23.29 17.55
N SER A 189 10.58 22.17 16.83
CA SER A 189 9.73 22.04 15.63
C SER A 189 9.65 20.59 15.14
N ILE A 190 8.54 20.23 14.50
CA ILE A 190 8.43 19.02 13.67
C ILE A 190 8.85 19.41 12.26
N THR A 191 9.81 18.68 11.70
CA THR A 191 10.26 18.89 10.32
C THR A 191 9.74 17.75 9.46
N PHE A 192 8.92 18.09 8.47
CA PHE A 192 8.50 17.14 7.46
C PHE A 192 9.57 17.10 6.38
N PRO A 193 10.08 15.93 5.97
CA PRO A 193 10.80 15.84 4.71
C PRO A 193 9.83 16.28 3.61
N VAL A 194 10.10 17.42 2.99
CA VAL A 194 9.35 17.90 1.82
C VAL A 194 9.72 16.96 0.66
N VAL A 195 8.91 15.92 0.47
CA VAL A 195 8.95 15.12 -0.76
C VAL A 195 8.01 15.80 -1.74
N VAL A 196 8.59 16.38 -2.78
CA VAL A 196 7.84 16.94 -3.91
C VAL A 196 7.13 15.79 -4.62
N ILE A 197 5.82 15.69 -4.45
CA ILE A 197 4.96 14.77 -5.18
C ILE A 197 4.74 15.39 -6.57
N ASN A 198 5.48 14.92 -7.57
CA ASN A 198 5.12 15.23 -8.96
C ASN A 198 3.90 14.40 -9.34
N GLY A 199 2.81 15.08 -9.68
CA GLY A 199 1.47 14.52 -9.82
C GLY A 199 1.34 13.42 -10.89
N ILE A 200 0.17 12.77 -10.83
CA ILE A 200 -0.35 11.88 -11.88
C ILE A 200 -0.45 12.71 -13.17
N TYR A 201 0.50 12.55 -14.09
CA TYR A 201 0.38 13.07 -15.45
C TYR A 201 -0.36 12.05 -16.30
N GLY A 202 -1.69 12.12 -16.25
CA GLY A 202 -2.55 11.55 -17.30
C GLY A 202 -2.41 12.41 -18.56
N GLY A 203 -1.42 12.11 -19.40
CA GLY A 203 -1.28 12.72 -20.72
C GLY A 203 -1.97 11.86 -21.77
N SER A 204 -3.25 12.12 -22.06
CA SER A 204 -3.85 11.67 -23.31
C SER A 204 -3.28 12.53 -24.44
N SER A 205 -2.36 12.01 -25.24
CA SER A 205 -2.00 12.64 -26.50
C SER A 205 -3.06 12.29 -27.56
N THR A 206 -4.22 12.93 -27.50
CA THR A 206 -5.02 13.14 -28.71
C THR A 206 -4.49 14.39 -29.38
N GLY A 207 -3.92 14.22 -30.57
CA GLY A 207 -3.28 15.29 -31.30
C GLY A 207 -4.22 16.41 -31.72
N GLU A 208 -3.64 17.59 -31.88
CA GLU A 208 -4.11 18.57 -32.84
C GLU A 208 -2.89 19.13 -33.56
N SER A 209 -2.80 18.78 -34.84
CA SER A 209 -1.97 19.42 -35.84
C SER A 209 -2.45 20.84 -36.12
N ALA A 210 -1.50 21.77 -36.20
CA ALA A 210 -1.58 22.97 -37.03
C ALA A 210 -0.19 23.25 -37.61
#